data_AF-A0A6I3D3N0-F1
#
_entry.id   AF-A0A6I3D3N0-F1
#
_cell.length_a   1.000
_cell.length_b   1.000
_cell.length_c   1.000
_cell.angle_alpha   90.00
_cell.angle_beta   90.00
_cell.angle_gamma   90.00
#
_symmetry.space_group_name_H-M   'P 1'
#
loop_
_entity.id
_entity.type
_entity.pdbx_description
1 polymer ?
#
loop_
_entity_poly.entity_id
_entity_poly.type
_entity_poly.pdbx_seq_one_letter_code
_entity_poly.pdbx_strand_id
1 'polypeptide(L)'
;HTLDDYYEPRFKAMRYDTGAKAKAKLERWQTGTTGFPMVDAGMRQLLATGWMHNRVRMIVASFLVKDLHLEWQFGAKWFEQNLTDFDPASNSHGWQWTAGCGTDASPYYRVFNPILQGYKFDPEGSYVRKFIPELSHIPGPEVHEPWLLVDGLQAGYPEPMLDHSMERDESLARLEEIKIK
;
A
#
# COMPACT_ATOMS: atom_id res chain seq x y z
N HIS A 1 19.47 -14.91 -5.44
CA HIS A 1 18.26 -14.08 -5.65
C HIS A 1 17.05 -14.99 -5.66
N THR A 2 16.02 -14.65 -4.90
CA THR A 2 14.74 -15.36 -4.83
C THR A 2 13.69 -14.49 -5.51
N LEU A 3 12.77 -15.08 -6.28
CA LEU A 3 11.67 -14.34 -6.90
C LEU A 3 10.42 -14.33 -6.00
N ASP A 4 10.29 -15.34 -5.15
CA ASP A 4 9.10 -15.65 -4.38
C ASP A 4 9.39 -15.95 -2.89
N ASP A 5 10.62 -16.36 -2.56
CA ASP A 5 11.04 -16.57 -1.17
C ASP A 5 11.65 -15.32 -0.52
N TYR A 6 11.69 -15.29 0.81
CA TYR A 6 12.29 -14.23 1.60
C TYR A 6 13.82 -14.28 1.49
N TYR A 7 14.45 -13.19 1.07
CA TYR A 7 15.91 -13.11 1.04
C TYR A 7 16.51 -13.14 2.45
N GLU A 8 15.89 -12.46 3.41
CA GLU A 8 16.18 -12.57 4.85
C GLU A 8 15.17 -13.53 5.52
N PRO A 9 15.54 -14.80 5.80
CA PRO A 9 14.59 -15.86 6.13
C PRO A 9 13.78 -15.64 7.41
N ARG A 10 14.25 -14.83 8.37
CA ARG A 10 13.49 -14.57 9.61
C ARG A 10 12.13 -13.93 9.36
N PHE A 11 11.97 -13.19 8.27
CA PHE A 11 10.67 -12.57 7.91
C PHE A 11 9.62 -13.61 7.55
N LYS A 12 10.02 -14.83 7.15
CA LYS A 12 9.09 -15.95 6.98
C LYS A 12 8.39 -16.35 8.28
N ALA A 13 9.00 -16.06 9.43
CA ALA A 13 8.42 -16.31 10.75
C ALA A 13 7.54 -15.16 11.26
N MET A 14 7.43 -14.05 10.52
CA MET A 14 6.56 -12.95 10.89
C MET A 14 5.10 -13.39 10.84
N ARG A 15 4.31 -12.92 11.80
CA ARG A 15 2.86 -13.15 11.81
C ARG A 15 2.22 -12.36 10.67
N TYR A 16 1.59 -13.04 9.72
CA TYR A 16 0.82 -12.45 8.63
C TYR A 16 -0.68 -12.75 8.77
N ASP A 17 -1.52 -11.82 8.30
CA ASP A 17 -2.98 -12.00 8.32
C ASP A 17 -3.40 -13.05 7.28
N THR A 18 -4.27 -13.97 7.66
CA THR A 18 -4.80 -15.03 6.78
C THR A 18 -6.32 -15.17 6.90
N GLY A 19 -6.92 -16.04 6.08
CA GLY A 19 -8.36 -16.33 6.12
C GLY A 19 -9.23 -15.30 5.39
N ALA A 20 -10.54 -15.34 5.65
CA ALA A 20 -11.53 -14.56 4.90
C ALA A 20 -11.34 -13.04 5.06
N LYS A 21 -10.98 -12.57 6.26
CA LYS A 21 -10.71 -11.15 6.50
C LYS A 21 -9.51 -10.64 5.70
N ALA A 22 -8.41 -11.41 5.68
CA ALA A 22 -7.21 -11.09 4.89
C ALA A 22 -7.53 -11.00 3.39
N LYS A 23 -8.34 -11.94 2.87
CA LYS A 23 -8.81 -11.92 1.47
C LYS A 23 -9.64 -10.67 1.15
N ALA A 24 -10.56 -10.28 2.04
CA ALA A 24 -11.35 -9.07 1.86
C ALA A 24 -10.49 -7.80 1.90
N LYS A 25 -9.48 -7.73 2.80
CA LYS A 25 -8.51 -6.63 2.83
C LYS A 25 -7.71 -6.55 1.51
N LEU A 26 -7.25 -7.70 1.02
CA LEU A 26 -6.52 -7.80 -0.25
C LEU A 26 -7.36 -7.32 -1.44
N GLU A 27 -8.64 -7.73 -1.51
CA GLU A 27 -9.55 -7.31 -2.57
C GLU A 27 -9.78 -5.79 -2.57
N ARG A 28 -9.97 -5.18 -1.40
CA ARG A 28 -10.09 -3.71 -1.28
C ARG A 28 -8.83 -2.99 -1.76
N TRP A 29 -7.65 -3.53 -1.44
CA TRP A 29 -6.38 -3.01 -1.95
C TRP A 29 -6.28 -3.17 -3.48
N GLN A 30 -6.54 -4.36 -4.01
CA GLN A 30 -6.49 -4.66 -5.44
C GLN A 30 -7.40 -3.75 -6.27
N THR A 31 -8.59 -3.44 -5.75
CA THR A 31 -9.62 -2.63 -6.43
C THR A 31 -9.52 -1.13 -6.17
N GLY A 32 -8.63 -0.68 -5.27
CA GLY A 32 -8.51 0.73 -4.90
C GLY A 32 -9.77 1.26 -4.20
N THR A 33 -10.22 0.53 -3.17
CA THR A 33 -11.36 0.86 -2.32
C THR A 33 -10.99 0.81 -0.83
N THR A 34 -9.73 1.06 -0.48
CA THR A 34 -9.21 1.03 0.89
C THR A 34 -9.70 2.20 1.75
N GLY A 35 -10.14 3.28 1.12
CA GLY A 35 -10.47 4.54 1.80
C GLY A 35 -9.25 5.44 2.04
N PHE A 36 -8.07 5.06 1.52
CA PHE A 36 -6.86 5.89 1.52
C PHE A 36 -6.59 6.43 0.11
N PRO A 37 -6.86 7.73 -0.16
CA PRO A 37 -6.90 8.27 -1.52
C PRO A 37 -5.62 8.06 -2.31
N MET A 38 -4.45 8.23 -1.69
CA MET A 38 -3.16 8.03 -2.36
C MET A 38 -2.91 6.56 -2.75
N VAL A 39 -3.38 5.61 -1.93
CA VAL A 39 -3.29 4.16 -2.22
C VAL A 39 -4.28 3.81 -3.32
N ASP A 40 -5.53 4.23 -3.17
CA ASP A 40 -6.61 3.93 -4.09
C ASP A 40 -6.37 4.51 -5.48
N ALA A 41 -5.88 5.75 -5.58
CA ALA A 41 -5.49 6.37 -6.85
C ALA A 41 -4.38 5.57 -7.55
N GLY A 42 -3.41 5.06 -6.79
CA GLY A 42 -2.38 4.15 -7.28
C GLY A 42 -2.97 2.88 -7.88
N MET A 43 -3.81 2.19 -7.12
CA MET A 43 -4.39 0.92 -7.54
C MET A 43 -5.33 1.08 -8.74
N ARG A 44 -6.11 2.16 -8.78
CA ARG A 44 -6.96 2.52 -9.92
C ARG A 44 -6.13 2.95 -11.15
N GLN A 45 -5.02 3.65 -10.95
CA GLN A 45 -4.08 3.95 -12.04
C GLN A 45 -3.53 2.66 -12.66
N LEU A 46 -3.05 1.72 -11.82
CA LEU A 46 -2.53 0.44 -12.29
C LEU A 46 -3.55 -0.29 -13.16
N LEU A 47 -4.80 -0.39 -12.70
CA LEU A 47 -5.87 -1.06 -13.46
C LEU A 47 -6.24 -0.32 -14.74
N ALA A 48 -6.23 1.02 -14.73
CA ALA A 48 -6.62 1.82 -15.89
C ALA A 48 -5.54 1.90 -16.98
N THR A 49 -4.26 1.91 -16.60
CA THR A 49 -3.16 2.20 -17.53
C THR A 49 -2.09 1.13 -17.61
N GLY A 50 -2.14 0.11 -16.74
CA GLY A 50 -1.10 -0.90 -16.63
C GLY A 50 0.28 -0.35 -16.24
N TRP A 51 0.31 0.82 -15.58
CA TRP A 51 1.54 1.49 -15.18
C TRP A 51 1.29 2.27 -13.90
N MET A 52 2.27 2.31 -13.00
CA MET A 52 2.17 3.09 -11.76
C MET A 52 3.50 3.81 -11.51
N HIS A 53 3.45 5.08 -11.12
CA HIS A 53 4.67 5.81 -10.80
C HIS A 53 5.43 5.15 -9.63
N ASN A 54 6.77 5.09 -9.71
CA ASN A 54 7.59 4.33 -8.75
C ASN A 54 7.34 4.74 -7.28
N ARG A 55 7.16 6.04 -7.00
CA ARG A 55 6.81 6.50 -5.65
C ARG A 55 5.49 5.89 -5.16
N VAL A 56 4.49 5.80 -6.04
CA VAL A 56 3.18 5.25 -5.70
C VAL A 56 3.27 3.75 -5.50
N ARG A 57 4.09 3.04 -6.29
CA ARG A 57 4.42 1.62 -6.08
C ARG A 57 4.94 1.36 -4.67
N MET A 58 5.84 2.21 -4.17
CA MET A 58 6.36 2.11 -2.80
C MET A 58 5.27 2.34 -1.73
N ILE A 59 4.35 3.29 -1.97
CA ILE A 59 3.26 3.61 -1.04
C ILE A 59 2.29 2.43 -0.95
N VAL A 60 1.79 1.94 -2.08
CA VAL A 60 0.82 0.83 -2.10
C VAL A 60 1.43 -0.47 -1.59
N ALA A 61 2.72 -0.70 -1.84
CA ALA A 61 3.44 -1.86 -1.33
C ALA A 61 3.64 -1.78 0.19
N SER A 62 3.99 -0.60 0.73
CA SER A 62 4.09 -0.40 2.18
C SER A 62 2.74 -0.64 2.83
N PHE A 63 1.67 -0.11 2.25
CA PHE A 63 0.31 -0.30 2.76
C PHE A 63 -0.07 -1.78 2.83
N LEU A 64 0.16 -2.54 1.76
CA LEU A 64 -0.13 -3.99 1.75
C LEU A 64 0.64 -4.75 2.85
N VAL A 65 1.94 -4.49 2.98
CA VAL A 65 2.80 -5.28 3.88
C VAL A 65 2.69 -4.83 5.33
N LYS A 66 2.54 -3.52 5.58
CA LYS A 66 2.70 -2.92 6.92
C LYS A 66 1.40 -2.38 7.51
N ASP A 67 0.40 -2.10 6.69
CA ASP A 67 -0.92 -1.66 7.17
C ASP A 67 -1.94 -2.79 7.08
N LEU A 68 -1.87 -3.63 6.04
CA LEU A 68 -2.76 -4.80 5.91
C LEU A 68 -2.16 -6.08 6.48
N HIS A 69 -0.86 -6.06 6.81
CA HIS A 69 -0.09 -7.20 7.31
C HIS A 69 -0.21 -8.47 6.45
N LEU A 70 -0.24 -8.28 5.13
CA LEU A 70 -0.28 -9.37 4.16
C LEU A 70 1.12 -9.67 3.62
N GLU A 71 1.31 -10.91 3.17
CA GLU A 71 2.54 -11.32 2.50
C GLU A 71 2.76 -10.51 1.21
N TRP A 72 4.00 -10.05 1.01
CA TRP A 72 4.38 -9.22 -0.14
C TRP A 72 4.16 -9.93 -1.47
N GLN A 73 4.20 -11.26 -1.49
CA GLN A 73 3.97 -12.10 -2.65
C GLN A 73 2.58 -11.90 -3.26
N PHE A 74 1.56 -11.59 -2.44
CA PHE A 74 0.22 -11.26 -2.96
C PHE A 74 0.26 -10.01 -3.83
N GLY A 75 0.98 -8.99 -3.37
CA GLY A 75 1.19 -7.76 -4.12
C GLY A 75 2.07 -7.96 -5.36
N ALA A 76 3.16 -8.74 -5.22
CA ALA A 76 4.06 -9.05 -6.34
C ALA A 76 3.33 -9.75 -7.49
N LYS A 77 2.49 -10.74 -7.17
CA LYS A 77 1.64 -11.44 -8.15
C LYS A 77 0.60 -10.52 -8.78
N TRP A 78 0.01 -9.60 -8.01
CA TRP A 78 -0.93 -8.62 -8.56
C TRP A 78 -0.23 -7.67 -9.54
N PHE A 79 0.98 -7.23 -9.22
CA PHE A 79 1.78 -6.37 -10.09
C PHE A 79 2.20 -7.10 -11.36
N GLU A 80 2.61 -8.36 -11.28
CA GLU A 80 2.90 -9.21 -12.43
C GLU A 80 1.72 -9.30 -13.43
N GLN A 81 0.50 -9.38 -12.92
CA GLN A 81 -0.69 -9.50 -13.75
C GLN A 81 -1.11 -8.21 -14.45
N ASN A 82 -0.75 -7.04 -13.90
CA ASN A 82 -1.30 -5.76 -14.32
C ASN A 82 -0.27 -4.78 -14.87
N LEU A 83 1.02 -4.94 -14.57
CA LEU A 83 2.07 -4.04 -15.06
C LEU A 83 2.47 -4.39 -16.50
N THR A 84 2.37 -3.40 -17.37
CA THR A 84 2.88 -3.48 -18.75
C THR A 84 4.41 -3.43 -18.81
N ASP A 85 5.05 -2.81 -17.80
CA ASP A 85 6.50 -2.74 -17.63
C ASP A 85 7.04 -3.79 -16.65
N PHE A 86 6.32 -4.91 -16.49
CA PHE A 86 6.72 -5.97 -15.57
C PHE A 86 8.09 -6.56 -15.95
N ASP A 87 8.97 -6.58 -14.94
CA ASP A 87 10.23 -7.33 -14.96
C ASP A 87 10.31 -8.14 -13.65
N PRO A 88 10.51 -9.47 -13.71
CA PRO A 88 10.51 -10.33 -12.52
C PRO A 88 11.53 -9.91 -11.46
N ALA A 89 12.72 -9.49 -11.88
CA ALA A 89 13.79 -9.12 -10.96
C ALA A 89 13.46 -7.80 -10.26
N SER A 90 13.10 -6.77 -11.03
CA SER A 90 12.75 -5.44 -10.51
C SER A 90 11.50 -5.48 -9.63
N ASN A 91 10.49 -6.27 -10.00
CA ASN A 91 9.27 -6.41 -9.19
C ASN A 91 9.59 -7.09 -7.85
N SER A 92 10.24 -8.25 -7.87
CA SER A 92 10.58 -8.99 -6.66
C SER A 92 11.49 -8.16 -5.74
N HIS A 93 12.48 -7.47 -6.30
CA HIS A 93 13.38 -6.62 -5.54
C HIS A 93 12.65 -5.43 -4.89
N GLY A 94 11.73 -4.77 -5.60
CA GLY A 94 10.94 -3.66 -5.04
C GLY A 94 10.02 -4.10 -3.89
N TRP A 95 9.38 -5.26 -4.01
CA TRP A 95 8.55 -5.82 -2.95
C TRP A 95 9.38 -6.24 -1.74
N GLN A 96 10.50 -6.95 -1.94
CA GLN A 96 11.42 -7.34 -0.86
C GLN A 96 12.05 -6.12 -0.16
N TRP A 97 12.37 -5.06 -0.91
CA TRP A 97 12.87 -3.80 -0.35
C TRP A 97 11.85 -3.15 0.58
N THR A 98 10.57 -3.18 0.19
CA THR A 98 9.48 -2.60 1.00
C THR A 98 9.16 -3.47 2.22
N ALA A 99 9.19 -4.80 2.05
CA ALA A 99 8.97 -5.78 3.09
C ALA A 99 10.14 -5.94 4.07
N GLY A 100 11.24 -5.19 3.90
CA GLY A 100 12.39 -5.23 4.80
C GLY A 100 13.22 -6.51 4.72
N CYS A 101 12.93 -7.39 3.76
CA CYS A 101 13.53 -8.72 3.64
C CYS A 101 14.53 -8.85 2.48
N GLY A 102 14.71 -7.81 1.66
CA GLY A 102 15.66 -7.79 0.53
C GLY A 102 17.07 -7.29 0.87
N THR A 103 17.99 -7.38 -0.10
CA THR A 103 19.31 -6.73 -0.05
C THR A 103 19.16 -5.21 0.02
N ASP A 104 19.76 -4.56 1.02
CA ASP A 104 19.63 -3.12 1.28
C ASP A 104 18.19 -2.61 1.39
N ALA A 105 17.31 -3.48 1.93
CA ALA A 105 15.91 -3.15 2.11
C ALA A 105 15.69 -1.95 3.04
N SER A 106 14.61 -1.21 2.81
CA SER A 106 14.15 -0.22 3.77
C SER A 106 13.93 -0.91 5.12
N PRO A 107 14.47 -0.38 6.23
CA PRO A 107 14.26 -0.99 7.53
C PRO A 107 12.75 -1.19 7.79
N TYR A 108 12.34 -2.38 8.22
CA TYR A 108 10.91 -2.73 8.32
C TYR A 108 10.11 -1.73 9.16
N TYR A 109 10.69 -1.22 10.24
CA TYR A 109 10.09 -0.20 11.12
C TYR A 109 9.74 1.13 10.43
N ARG A 110 10.24 1.39 9.20
CA ARG A 110 9.81 2.52 8.38
C ARG A 110 8.47 2.20 7.72
N VAL A 111 7.39 2.38 8.46
CA VAL A 111 6.01 2.32 7.96
C VAL A 111 5.69 3.64 7.27
N PHE A 112 5.30 3.61 5.99
CA PHE A 112 4.96 4.83 5.26
C PHE A 112 3.54 5.25 5.62
N ASN A 113 3.38 6.47 6.13
CA ASN A 113 2.05 7.05 6.32
C ASN A 113 1.48 7.49 4.96
N PRO A 114 0.43 6.83 4.45
CA PRO A 114 -0.11 7.11 3.11
C PRO A 114 -0.62 8.56 2.97
N ILE A 115 -1.15 9.14 4.04
CA ILE A 115 -1.64 10.52 4.09
C ILE A 115 -0.48 11.50 3.94
N LEU A 116 0.58 11.34 4.75
CA LEU A 116 1.78 12.19 4.66
C LEU A 116 2.50 12.04 3.31
N GLN A 117 2.46 10.84 2.71
CA GLN A 117 2.98 10.66 1.36
C GLN A 117 2.11 11.39 0.32
N GLY A 118 0.78 11.40 0.48
CA GLY A 118 -0.14 12.19 -0.33
C GLY A 118 0.20 13.68 -0.31
N TYR A 119 0.27 14.29 0.89
CA TYR A 119 0.66 15.70 1.03
C TYR A 119 2.01 16.04 0.41
N LYS A 120 2.96 15.12 0.46
CA LYS A 120 4.31 15.35 -0.05
C LYS A 120 4.43 15.19 -1.57
N PHE A 121 3.74 14.21 -2.15
CA PHE A 121 3.95 13.80 -3.54
C PHE A 121 2.77 14.15 -4.48
N ASP A 122 1.63 14.55 -3.93
CA ASP A 122 0.49 15.13 -4.64
C ASP A 122 -0.08 16.31 -3.82
N PRO A 123 0.71 17.39 -3.62
CA PRO A 123 0.33 18.49 -2.72
C PRO A 123 -0.97 19.20 -3.12
N GLU A 124 -1.28 19.22 -4.41
CA GLU A 124 -2.51 19.81 -4.93
C GLU A 124 -3.68 18.81 -4.96
N GLY A 125 -3.45 17.50 -4.75
CA GLY A 125 -4.48 16.48 -4.85
C GLY A 125 -4.90 16.13 -6.29
N SER A 126 -4.13 16.58 -7.28
CA SER A 126 -4.45 16.45 -8.70
C SER A 126 -4.35 15.00 -9.20
N TYR A 127 -3.39 14.24 -8.67
CA TYR A 127 -3.24 12.83 -9.00
C TYR A 127 -4.40 12.02 -8.41
N VAL A 128 -4.76 12.28 -7.16
CA VAL A 128 -5.91 11.64 -6.51
C VAL A 128 -7.21 11.92 -7.28
N ARG A 129 -7.54 13.18 -7.55
CA ARG A 129 -8.77 13.55 -8.27
C ARG A 129 -8.84 13.01 -9.69
N LYS A 130 -7.69 12.78 -10.34
CA LYS A 130 -7.63 12.17 -11.67
C LYS A 130 -8.11 10.72 -11.68
N PHE A 131 -7.77 9.94 -10.65
CA PHE A 131 -8.07 8.51 -10.59
C PHE A 131 -9.24 8.16 -9.66
N ILE A 132 -9.72 9.11 -8.86
CA ILE A 132 -10.86 8.97 -7.96
C ILE A 132 -11.88 10.07 -8.27
N PRO A 133 -12.73 9.91 -9.29
CA PRO A 133 -13.73 10.91 -9.67
C PRO A 133 -14.71 11.23 -8.53
N GLU A 134 -14.95 10.30 -7.61
CA GLU A 134 -15.76 10.47 -6.40
C GLU A 134 -15.21 11.54 -5.46
N LEU A 135 -13.93 11.90 -5.58
CA LEU A 135 -13.28 12.93 -4.77
C LEU A 135 -12.97 14.21 -5.56
N SER A 136 -13.44 14.31 -6.80
CA SER A 136 -13.14 15.43 -7.71
C SER A 136 -13.62 16.79 -7.20
N HIS A 137 -14.61 16.81 -6.30
CA HIS A 137 -15.16 18.02 -5.68
C HIS A 137 -14.30 18.61 -4.56
N ILE A 138 -13.33 17.86 -4.03
CA ILE A 138 -12.50 18.30 -2.90
C ILE A 138 -11.23 18.99 -3.42
N PRO A 139 -11.11 20.32 -3.27
CA PRO A 139 -9.96 21.05 -3.78
C PRO A 139 -8.71 20.82 -2.92
N GLY A 140 -7.55 20.96 -3.55
CA GLY A 140 -6.27 21.04 -2.86
C GLY A 140 -5.91 19.77 -2.05
N PRO A 141 -5.11 19.94 -0.98
CA PRO A 141 -4.53 18.83 -0.22
C PRO A 141 -5.56 18.08 0.65
N GLU A 142 -6.72 18.67 0.96
CA GLU A 142 -7.74 18.05 1.82
C GLU A 142 -8.31 16.75 1.23
N VAL A 143 -8.15 16.54 -0.09
CA VAL A 143 -8.55 15.31 -0.77
C VAL A 143 -7.84 14.06 -0.23
N HIS A 144 -6.74 14.20 0.50
CA HIS A 144 -6.02 13.08 1.12
C HIS A 144 -6.66 12.57 2.41
N GLU A 145 -7.57 13.36 3.02
CA GLU A 145 -8.31 13.00 4.24
C GLU A 145 -9.82 13.33 4.11
N PRO A 146 -10.53 12.79 3.11
CA PRO A 146 -11.90 13.19 2.80
C PRO A 146 -12.89 12.87 3.95
N TRP A 147 -12.59 11.90 4.81
CA TRP A 147 -13.41 11.55 5.98
C TRP A 147 -13.41 12.63 7.08
N LEU A 148 -12.48 13.59 7.05
CA LEU A 148 -12.47 14.72 7.98
C LEU A 148 -13.36 15.88 7.51
N LEU A 149 -13.83 15.83 6.26
CA LEU A 149 -14.70 16.85 5.68
C LEU A 149 -16.17 16.45 5.84
N VAL A 150 -17.01 17.43 6.15
CA VAL A 150 -18.46 17.22 6.39
C VAL A 150 -19.15 16.53 5.21
N ASP A 151 -18.72 16.83 3.99
CA ASP A 151 -19.30 16.35 2.74
C ASP A 151 -18.28 15.59 1.87
N GLY A 152 -17.12 15.21 2.42
CA GLY A 152 -16.04 14.61 1.65
C GLY A 152 -16.40 13.26 1.03
N LEU A 153 -17.21 12.45 1.72
CA LEU A 153 -17.61 11.10 1.27
C LEU A 153 -18.99 11.06 0.61
N GLN A 154 -19.64 12.21 0.39
CA GLN A 154 -21.01 12.29 -0.12
C GLN A 154 -21.21 11.64 -1.50
N ALA A 155 -20.13 11.55 -2.30
CA ALA A 155 -20.14 10.99 -3.64
C ALA A 155 -19.80 9.48 -3.69
N GLY A 156 -19.81 8.80 -2.54
CA GLY A 156 -19.69 7.33 -2.47
C GLY A 156 -18.28 6.78 -2.37
N TYR A 157 -17.27 7.61 -2.07
CA TYR A 157 -15.94 7.13 -1.72
C TYR A 157 -15.97 6.43 -0.35
N PRO A 158 -15.34 5.25 -0.17
CA PRO A 158 -15.44 4.48 1.06
C PRO A 158 -14.68 5.13 2.23
N GLU A 159 -15.18 4.89 3.44
CA GLU A 159 -14.47 5.18 4.70
C GLU A 159 -13.14 4.38 4.78
N PRO A 160 -12.12 4.93 5.46
CA PRO A 160 -10.88 4.22 5.77
C PRO A 160 -11.15 2.86 6.39
N MET A 161 -10.55 1.82 5.81
CA MET A 161 -10.73 0.44 6.26
C MET A 161 -10.04 0.11 7.59
N LEU A 162 -9.14 0.98 8.04
CA LEU A 162 -8.26 0.80 9.19
C LEU A 162 -7.77 2.16 9.70
N ASP A 163 -7.21 2.17 10.90
CA ASP A 163 -6.47 3.31 11.46
C ASP A 163 -4.97 3.09 11.27
N HIS A 164 -4.34 3.95 10.46
CA HIS A 164 -2.91 3.85 10.16
C HIS A 164 -2.02 3.87 11.42
N SER A 165 -2.39 4.65 12.44
CA SER A 165 -1.60 4.75 13.66
C SER A 165 -1.58 3.43 14.42
N MET A 166 -2.74 2.76 14.48
CA MET A 166 -2.87 1.45 15.11
C MET A 166 -2.11 0.36 14.33
N GLU A 167 -2.25 0.32 13.00
CA GLU A 167 -1.57 -0.69 12.19
C GLU A 167 -0.04 -0.48 12.15
N ARG A 168 0.42 0.78 12.26
CA ARG A 168 1.84 1.07 12.45
C ARG A 168 2.38 0.43 13.72
N ASP A 169 1.66 0.56 14.83
CA ASP A 169 2.08 -0.01 16.11
C ASP A 169 2.02 -1.55 16.09
N GLU A 170 1.01 -2.14 15.46
CA GLU A 170 0.93 -3.59 15.22
C GLU A 170 2.09 -4.09 14.34
N SER A 171 2.48 -3.34 13.30
CA SER A 171 3.66 -3.63 12.47
C SER A 171 4.94 -3.68 13.30
N LEU A 172 5.12 -2.73 14.23
CA LEU A 172 6.29 -2.71 15.11
C LEU A 172 6.26 -3.87 16.12
N ALA A 173 5.09 -4.24 16.63
CA ALA A 173 4.92 -5.40 17.49
C ALA A 173 5.29 -6.70 16.76
N ARG A 174 4.80 -6.91 15.53
CA ARG A 174 5.14 -8.07 14.68
C ARG A 174 6.63 -8.12 14.33
N LEU A 175 7.27 -6.97 14.14
CA LEU A 175 8.72 -6.92 13.95
C LEU A 175 9.48 -7.37 15.20
N GLU A 176 9.01 -6.98 16.39
CA GLU A 176 9.62 -7.40 17.66
C GLU A 176 9.54 -8.91 17.87
N GLU A 177 8.43 -9.55 17.47
CA GLU A 177 8.24 -11.01 17.55
C GLU A 177 9.35 -11.80 16.84
N ILE A 178 9.95 -11.24 15.78
CA ILE A 178 10.98 -11.90 14.97
C ILE A 178 12.40 -11.38 15.22
N LYS A 179 12.60 -10.46 16.18
CA LYS A 179 13.95 -10.02 16.53
C LYS A 179 14.71 -11.17 17.18
N ILE A 180 15.86 -11.49 16.59
CA ILE A 180 16.82 -12.40 17.19
C ILE A 180 17.37 -11.71 18.45
N LYS A 181 17.17 -12.33 19.61
CA LYS A 181 17.74 -11.87 20.89
C LYS A 181 19.25 -12.09 20.93
#